data_AF-A0A6P6CFB5-F1
#
_entry.id   AF-A0A6P6CFB5-F1
#
_cell.length_a   1.000
_cell.length_b   1.000
_cell.length_c   1.000
_cell.angle_alpha   90.00
_cell.angle_beta   90.00
_cell.angle_gamma   90.00
#
_symmetry.space_group_name_H-M   'P 1'
#
loop_
_entity.id
_entity.type
_entity.pdbx_description
1 polymer ?
#
loop_
_entity_poly.entity_id
_entity_poly.type
_entity_poly.pdbx_seq_one_letter_code
_entity_poly.pdbx_strand_id
1 'polypeptide(L)'
;QENYLINYILYGLIIKTVFCSLGFNLVGGDIAKCTKKVGIVGKYKTRYSASLKKMVKKIEISQHTKYTCSFCGKTKKKRRAMGIWHCGSCMKTVADGAWTYNTTSAITVKSAIRRLKDLKDQEKLHNLKHC
;
A
#
# COMPACT_ATOMS: atom_id res chain seq x y z
N GLN A 1 39.28 40.99 12.89
CA GLN A 1 38.41 39.84 13.19
C GLN A 1 36.92 40.13 12.98
N GLU A 2 36.45 41.38 13.08
CA GLU A 2 35.00 41.70 13.00
C GLU A 2 34.40 41.69 11.59
N ASN A 3 35.20 41.91 10.54
CA ASN A 3 34.71 42.00 9.15
C ASN A 3 34.36 40.64 8.50
N TYR A 4 34.79 39.51 9.08
CA TYR A 4 34.47 38.16 8.58
C TYR A 4 33.07 37.70 9.02
N LEU A 5 32.63 38.11 10.21
CA LEU A 5 31.32 37.77 10.76
C LEU A 5 30.18 38.49 10.02
N ILE A 6 30.39 39.75 9.62
CA ILE A 6 29.40 40.54 8.88
C ILE A 6 29.18 39.97 7.48
N ASN A 7 30.25 39.54 6.79
CA ASN A 7 30.13 38.89 5.48
C ASN A 7 29.34 37.57 5.58
N TYR A 8 29.59 36.72 6.59
CA TYR A 8 28.87 35.45 6.74
C TYR A 8 27.36 35.63 6.97
N ILE A 9 26.98 36.66 7.73
CA ILE A 9 25.56 37.01 7.96
C ILE A 9 24.93 37.55 6.68
N LEU A 10 25.65 38.39 5.91
CA LEU A 10 25.15 38.94 4.65
C LEU A 10 25.01 37.87 3.55
N TYR A 11 25.98 36.96 3.41
CA TYR A 11 25.89 35.80 2.52
C TYR A 11 24.73 34.86 2.91
N GLY A 12 24.49 34.65 4.20
CA GLY A 12 23.35 33.87 4.68
C GLY A 12 21.98 34.51 4.36
N LEU A 13 21.87 35.84 4.45
CA LEU A 13 20.64 36.56 4.10
C LEU A 13 20.37 36.55 2.60
N ILE A 14 21.42 36.69 1.77
CA ILE A 14 21.35 36.64 0.31
C ILE A 14 20.96 35.24 -0.19
N ILE A 15 21.49 34.17 0.40
CA ILE A 15 21.07 32.80 0.07
C ILE A 15 19.59 32.60 0.40
N LYS A 16 19.11 33.13 1.54
CA LYS A 16 17.70 32.99 1.95
C LYS A 16 16.72 33.76 1.04
N THR A 17 17.12 34.92 0.51
CA THR A 17 16.31 35.67 -0.46
C THR A 17 16.35 35.07 -1.86
N VAL A 18 17.51 34.61 -2.34
CA VAL A 18 17.63 33.96 -3.67
C VAL A 18 16.90 32.61 -3.68
N PHE A 19 16.92 31.85 -2.59
CA PHE A 19 16.17 30.59 -2.46
C PHE A 19 14.65 30.81 -2.38
N CYS A 20 14.19 32.01 -2.00
CA CYS A 20 12.78 32.38 -2.01
C CYS A 20 12.29 32.77 -3.43
N SER A 21 13.18 33.28 -4.28
CA SER A 21 12.85 33.78 -5.63
C SER A 21 12.92 32.71 -6.72
N LEU A 22 13.70 31.64 -6.54
CA LEU A 22 13.73 30.50 -7.46
C LEU A 22 12.63 29.50 -7.10
N GLY A 23 11.39 29.98 -7.21
CA GLY A 23 10.20 29.15 -7.18
C GLY A 23 10.29 28.05 -8.23
N PHE A 24 10.38 26.81 -7.75
CA PHE A 24 9.76 25.59 -8.31
C PHE A 24 9.19 25.77 -9.73
N ASN A 25 10.04 25.66 -10.75
CA ASN A 25 9.57 25.55 -12.12
C ASN A 25 9.01 24.14 -12.35
N LEU A 26 7.69 24.06 -12.22
CA LEU A 26 6.74 23.35 -13.08
C LEU A 26 7.35 22.25 -13.97
N VAL A 27 7.26 21.00 -13.52
CA VAL A 27 7.28 19.84 -14.41
C VAL A 27 6.05 18.97 -14.12
N GLY A 28 5.30 18.70 -15.18
CA GLY A 28 4.37 17.58 -15.25
C GLY A 28 2.91 18.01 -15.29
N GLY A 29 2.37 18.14 -16.50
CA GLY A 29 0.94 18.26 -16.73
C GLY A 29 0.20 17.02 -16.21
N ASP A 30 -0.84 17.26 -15.41
CA ASP A 30 -1.68 16.21 -14.83
C ASP A 30 -3.12 16.43 -15.27
N ILE A 31 -3.74 15.37 -15.81
CA ILE A 31 -5.20 15.20 -15.93
C ILE A 31 -5.87 15.77 -14.68
N ALA A 32 -6.83 16.69 -14.84
CA ALA A 32 -7.46 17.51 -13.80
C ALA A 32 -7.62 16.78 -12.44
N LYS A 33 -6.61 16.90 -11.59
CA LYS A 33 -6.53 16.16 -10.32
C LYS A 33 -7.34 16.90 -9.27
N CYS A 34 -8.55 16.43 -9.00
CA CYS A 34 -9.51 17.11 -8.12
C CYS A 34 -9.01 17.37 -6.69
N THR A 35 -8.00 16.64 -6.18
CA THR A 35 -7.46 16.89 -4.83
C THR A 35 -5.96 16.65 -4.73
N LYS A 36 -5.24 17.54 -4.03
CA LYS A 36 -3.79 17.43 -3.80
C LYS A 36 -3.43 16.34 -2.78
N LYS A 37 -4.13 16.30 -1.64
CA LYS A 37 -3.79 15.42 -0.50
C LYS A 37 -4.84 14.35 -0.17
N VAL A 38 -6.12 14.70 -0.29
CA VAL A 38 -7.22 13.94 0.33
C VAL A 38 -7.62 12.70 -0.48
N GLY A 39 -7.67 12.77 -1.81
CA GLY A 39 -8.04 11.64 -2.66
C GLY A 39 -9.48 11.17 -2.45
N ILE A 40 -9.70 9.85 -2.45
CA ILE A 40 -11.01 9.17 -2.31
C ILE A 40 -11.80 9.63 -1.06
N VAL A 41 -11.07 9.97 0.01
CA VAL A 41 -11.66 10.41 1.30
C VAL A 41 -12.23 11.84 1.23
N GLY A 42 -12.16 12.51 0.07
CA GLY A 42 -12.75 13.83 -0.17
C GLY A 42 -14.26 13.88 0.09
N LYS A 43 -14.97 12.74 -0.04
CA LYS A 43 -16.40 12.60 0.24
C LYS A 43 -16.81 13.01 1.67
N TYR A 44 -15.89 12.90 2.63
CA TYR A 44 -16.19 13.24 4.03
C TYR A 44 -16.10 14.74 4.35
N LYS A 45 -15.59 15.55 3.41
CA LYS A 45 -15.38 17.02 3.57
C LYS A 45 -14.62 17.33 4.88
N THR A 46 -15.06 18.32 5.65
CA THR A 46 -14.42 18.80 6.89
C THR A 46 -14.80 18.01 8.15
N ARG A 47 -15.82 17.15 8.10
CA ARG A 47 -16.47 16.56 9.30
C ARG A 47 -15.56 15.80 10.26
N TYR A 48 -14.56 15.08 9.76
CA TYR A 48 -13.66 14.26 10.59
C TYR A 48 -12.23 14.80 10.65
N SER A 49 -11.47 14.37 11.67
CA SER A 49 -10.07 14.75 11.85
C SER A 49 -9.16 14.20 10.74
N ALA A 50 -8.00 14.84 10.56
CA ALA A 50 -7.04 14.45 9.54
C ALA A 50 -6.43 13.05 9.79
N SER A 51 -6.27 12.64 11.05
CA SER A 51 -5.72 11.32 11.41
C SER A 51 -6.65 10.19 10.98
N LEU A 52 -7.94 10.29 11.31
CA LEU A 52 -8.96 9.32 10.90
C LEU A 52 -9.05 9.21 9.38
N LYS A 53 -9.04 10.35 8.68
CA LYS A 53 -9.07 10.38 7.21
C LYS A 53 -7.85 9.69 6.59
N LYS A 54 -6.66 9.84 7.16
CA LYS A 54 -5.45 9.15 6.68
C LYS A 54 -5.54 7.63 6.85
N MET A 55 -6.10 7.15 7.96
CA MET A 55 -6.30 5.72 8.19
C MET A 55 -7.35 5.13 7.23
N VAL A 56 -8.51 5.78 7.13
CA VAL A 56 -9.60 5.37 6.22
C VAL A 56 -9.11 5.38 4.77
N LYS A 57 -8.30 6.36 4.36
CA LYS A 57 -7.73 6.42 3.01
C LYS A 57 -6.97 5.14 2.64
N LYS A 58 -6.13 4.62 3.55
CA LYS A 58 -5.36 3.39 3.32
C LYS A 58 -6.28 2.20 3.10
N ILE A 59 -7.31 2.07 3.94
CA ILE A 59 -8.31 1.00 3.90
C ILE A 59 -9.18 1.09 2.64
N GLU A 60 -9.61 2.30 2.26
CA GLU A 60 -10.44 2.53 1.08
C GLU A 60 -9.69 2.28 -0.22
N ILE A 61 -8.41 2.61 -0.27
CA ILE A 61 -7.57 2.30 -1.43
C ILE A 61 -7.39 0.78 -1.54
N SER A 62 -7.01 0.09 -0.46
CA SER A 62 -6.76 -1.35 -0.51
C SER A 62 -8.02 -2.13 -0.92
N GLN A 63 -9.21 -1.76 -0.41
CA GLN A 63 -10.43 -2.49 -0.74
C GLN A 63 -10.91 -2.29 -2.18
N HIS A 64 -10.69 -1.10 -2.77
CA HIS A 64 -11.13 -0.80 -4.15
C HIS A 64 -10.07 -1.17 -5.20
N THR A 65 -8.86 -1.53 -4.76
CA THR A 65 -7.79 -2.00 -5.64
C THR A 65 -8.18 -3.34 -6.27
N LYS A 66 -7.87 -3.52 -7.55
CA LYS A 66 -8.01 -4.80 -8.24
C LYS A 66 -6.78 -5.64 -7.97
N TYR A 67 -6.97 -6.87 -7.49
CA TYR A 67 -5.88 -7.80 -7.21
C TYR A 67 -5.65 -8.79 -8.35
N THR A 68 -4.43 -9.32 -8.42
CA THR A 68 -4.07 -10.46 -9.27
C THR A 68 -4.74 -11.72 -8.74
N CYS A 69 -5.38 -12.49 -9.63
CA CYS A 69 -6.00 -13.75 -9.27
C CYS A 69 -5.00 -14.90 -9.36
N SER A 70 -4.79 -15.65 -8.28
CA SER A 70 -3.89 -16.80 -8.25
C SER A 70 -4.30 -17.96 -9.16
N PHE A 71 -5.57 -18.02 -9.59
CA PHE A 71 -6.07 -19.09 -10.47
C PHE A 71 -5.87 -18.78 -11.95
N CYS A 72 -6.09 -17.53 -12.38
CA CYS A 72 -6.11 -17.16 -13.79
C CYS A 72 -5.08 -16.10 -14.18
N GLY A 73 -4.25 -15.61 -13.24
CA GLY A 73 -3.23 -14.58 -13.44
C GLY A 73 -3.77 -13.16 -13.67
N LYS A 74 -5.00 -13.00 -14.17
CA LYS A 74 -5.62 -11.70 -14.52
C LYS A 74 -5.87 -10.81 -13.28
N THR A 75 -5.68 -9.50 -13.41
CA THR A 75 -5.95 -8.44 -12.42
C THR A 75 -7.44 -8.05 -12.35
N LYS A 76 -8.32 -9.04 -12.25
CA LYS A 76 -9.79 -8.87 -12.26
C LYS A 76 -10.45 -9.30 -10.94
N LYS A 77 -9.68 -9.45 -9.87
CA LYS A 77 -10.22 -9.80 -8.54
C LYS A 77 -10.66 -8.55 -7.80
N LYS A 78 -11.91 -8.53 -7.36
CA LYS A 78 -12.55 -7.42 -6.63
C LYS A 78 -13.21 -7.96 -5.36
N ARG A 79 -13.34 -7.09 -4.36
CA ARG A 79 -14.08 -7.39 -3.14
C ARG A 79 -15.59 -7.37 -3.43
N ARG A 80 -16.32 -8.38 -2.96
CA ARG A 80 -17.79 -8.41 -3.02
C ARG A 80 -18.42 -8.11 -1.65
N ALA A 81 -17.88 -8.70 -0.59
CA ALA A 81 -18.32 -8.47 0.79
C ALA A 81 -17.11 -8.45 1.74
N MET A 82 -17.33 -8.30 3.06
CA MET A 82 -16.24 -8.44 4.04
C MET A 82 -15.65 -9.85 3.95
N GLY A 83 -14.34 -9.94 3.75
CA GLY A 83 -13.61 -11.21 3.65
C GLY A 83 -13.89 -12.05 2.40
N ILE A 84 -14.81 -11.63 1.52
CA ILE A 84 -15.19 -12.37 0.31
C ILE A 84 -14.71 -11.63 -0.94
N TRP A 85 -13.85 -12.32 -1.70
CA TRP A 85 -13.22 -11.81 -2.91
C TRP A 85 -13.61 -12.61 -4.14
N HIS A 86 -14.11 -11.94 -5.17
CA HIS A 86 -14.58 -12.55 -6.40
C HIS A 86 -13.71 -12.14 -7.58
N CYS A 87 -13.30 -13.10 -8.39
CA CYS A 87 -12.67 -12.83 -9.68
C CYS A 87 -13.69 -12.83 -10.82
N GLY A 88 -13.81 -11.73 -11.57
CA GLY A 88 -14.76 -11.64 -12.67
C GLY A 88 -14.40 -12.48 -13.91
N SER A 89 -13.16 -12.95 -14.04
CA SER A 89 -12.75 -13.77 -15.20
C SER A 89 -12.88 -15.28 -14.99
N CYS A 90 -12.50 -15.79 -13.82
CA CYS A 90 -12.59 -17.23 -13.53
C CYS A 90 -13.83 -17.60 -12.70
N MET A 91 -14.64 -16.62 -12.31
CA MET A 91 -15.83 -16.77 -11.47
C MET A 91 -15.57 -17.44 -10.11
N LYS A 92 -14.31 -17.54 -9.68
CA LYS A 92 -13.94 -18.10 -8.39
C LYS A 92 -14.10 -17.04 -7.30
N THR A 93 -14.75 -17.44 -6.21
CA THR A 93 -14.86 -16.70 -4.96
C THR A 93 -13.92 -17.31 -3.94
N VAL A 94 -13.17 -16.46 -3.22
CA VAL A 94 -12.19 -16.86 -2.21
C VAL A 94 -12.43 -16.06 -0.94
N ALA A 95 -12.34 -16.74 0.21
CA ALA A 95 -12.31 -16.10 1.51
C ALA A 95 -10.86 -15.69 1.86
N ASP A 96 -10.65 -14.42 2.23
CA ASP A 96 -9.39 -13.92 2.77
C ASP A 96 -9.65 -12.67 3.64
N GLY A 97 -8.67 -11.78 3.81
CA GLY A 97 -8.75 -10.60 4.65
C GLY A 97 -9.90 -9.63 4.30
N ALA A 98 -10.30 -8.84 5.30
CA ALA A 98 -11.44 -7.93 5.18
C ALA A 98 -11.21 -6.79 4.19
N TRP A 99 -10.03 -6.15 4.25
CA TRP A 99 -9.69 -4.95 3.45
C TRP A 99 -8.58 -5.20 2.43
N THR A 100 -7.80 -6.26 2.63
CA THR A 100 -6.68 -6.69 1.79
C THR A 100 -6.90 -8.12 1.35
N TYR A 101 -6.58 -8.44 0.09
CA TYR A 101 -6.77 -9.78 -0.45
C TYR A 101 -5.86 -10.84 0.19
N ASN A 102 -4.69 -10.46 0.73
CA ASN A 102 -3.78 -11.39 1.38
C ASN A 102 -3.24 -10.74 2.63
N THR A 103 -3.58 -11.30 3.80
CA THR A 103 -3.11 -10.78 5.09
C THR A 103 -1.77 -11.41 5.44
N THR A 104 -0.82 -10.63 5.98
CA THR A 104 0.53 -11.13 6.35
C THR A 104 0.47 -12.35 7.27
N SER A 105 -0.42 -12.35 8.27
CA SER A 105 -0.65 -13.49 9.15
C SER A 105 -1.20 -14.73 8.42
N ALA A 106 -2.10 -14.54 7.47
CA ALA A 106 -2.62 -15.65 6.67
C ALA A 106 -1.51 -16.25 5.78
N ILE A 107 -0.60 -15.42 5.25
CA ILE A 107 0.54 -15.87 4.45
C ILE A 107 1.51 -16.71 5.29
N THR A 108 1.83 -16.27 6.50
CA THR A 108 2.76 -17.00 7.39
C THR A 108 2.17 -18.33 7.84
N VAL A 109 0.87 -18.38 8.15
CA VAL A 109 0.19 -19.62 8.49
C VAL A 109 0.14 -20.57 7.29
N LYS A 110 -0.19 -20.09 6.09
CA LYS A 110 -0.19 -20.91 4.86
C LYS A 110 1.20 -21.51 4.59
N SER A 111 2.27 -20.76 4.78
CA SER A 111 3.65 -21.25 4.57
C SER A 111 4.10 -22.22 5.65
N ALA A 112 3.76 -21.99 6.91
CA ALA A 112 4.04 -22.91 8.02
C ALA A 112 3.31 -24.25 7.84
N ILE A 113 2.02 -24.23 7.50
CA ILE A 113 1.24 -25.44 7.25
C ILE A 113 1.85 -26.25 6.10
N ARG A 114 2.31 -25.59 5.03
CA ARG A 114 2.97 -26.28 3.91
C ARG A 114 4.21 -27.05 4.39
N ARG A 115 5.10 -26.38 5.13
CA ARG A 115 6.32 -26.99 5.69
C ARG A 115 6.00 -28.18 6.60
N LEU A 116 5.00 -28.06 7.47
CA LEU A 116 4.59 -29.13 8.38
C LEU A 116 4.02 -30.35 7.64
N LYS A 117 3.29 -30.13 6.53
CA LYS A 117 2.80 -31.22 5.68
C LYS A 117 3.96 -31.95 4.99
N ASP A 118 4.92 -31.21 4.46
CA ASP A 118 6.10 -31.78 3.79
C ASP A 118 6.89 -32.69 4.76
N LEU A 119 7.09 -32.26 6.01
CA LEU A 119 7.77 -33.06 7.04
C LEU A 119 7.00 -34.35 7.39
N LYS A 120 5.68 -34.26 7.54
CA LYS A 120 4.83 -35.42 7.83
C LYS A 120 4.85 -36.43 6.69
N ASP A 121 4.90 -35.96 5.45
CA ASP A 121 4.94 -36.85 4.28
C ASP A 121 6.31 -37.53 4.12
N GLN A 122 7.40 -36.86 4.51
CA GLN A 122 8.73 -37.48 4.61
C GLN A 122 8.78 -38.59 5.67
N GLU A 123 8.19 -38.36 6.86
CA GLU A 123 8.12 -39.35 7.93
C GLU A 123 7.36 -40.61 7.50
N LYS A 124 6.20 -40.44 6.83
CA LYS A 124 5.46 -41.58 6.27
C LYS A 124 6.28 -42.36 5.27
N LEU A 125 7.01 -41.67 4.39
CA LEU A 125 7.86 -42.33 3.40
C LEU A 125 9.01 -43.09 4.05
N HIS A 126 9.60 -42.55 5.12
CA HIS A 126 10.60 -43.25 5.91
C HIS A 126 10.02 -44.53 6.54
N ASN A 127 8.84 -44.45 7.15
CA ASN A 127 8.19 -45.59 7.78
C ASN A 127 7.80 -46.69 6.77
N LEU A 128 7.41 -46.31 5.55
CA LEU A 128 7.11 -47.24 4.46
C LEU A 128 8.35 -47.93 3.89
N LYS A 129 9.53 -47.29 3.95
CA LYS A 129 10.79 -47.87 3.47
C LYS A 129 11.43 -48.83 4.47
N HIS A 130 11.00 -48.79 5.72
CA HIS A 130 11.49 -49.65 6.80
C HIS A 130 10.61 -50.89 7.05
N CYS A 131 9.55 -51.08 6.26
CA CYS A 131 8.77 -52.31 6.17
C CYS A 131 9.24 -53.13 4.97
#